data_AF-A0A6A3GEJ4-F1
#
_entry.id   AF-A0A6A3GEJ4-F1
#
_cell.length_a   1.000
_cell.length_b   1.000
_cell.length_c   1.000
_cell.angle_alpha   90.00
_cell.angle_beta   90.00
_cell.angle_gamma   90.00
#
_symmetry.space_group_name_H-M   'P 1'
#
loop_
_entity.id
_entity.type
_entity.pdbx_description
1 polymer ?
#
loop_
_entity_poly.entity_id
_entity_poly.type
_entity_poly.pdbx_seq_one_letter_code
_entity_poly.pdbx_strand_id
1 'polypeptide(L)'
;MMESIRSHQPWLPITKEDVLCIKIAGLCHDLGHGPFSHVFDGLFLDQLRKKKLISQSFKWSHEQGSVDMFDFLLAENMICVEDYGLTQQDVIFMKELIWGGPLPSSNGVLRGRPSRNQRFLYDIVNNAHSGLDVDKLDYFMRDSLHTGAKMSCDTDLLIRNARVLVDREDPDENMVVCFPEKLPGQIMQAFRTRYELHQSVYQHKGVRAIDYMLCDILISANDHLRIKGKRISEIMSSMEAYQHFDDRVLLKVQESDEPELQEARSLLSRIYSKPYYNFIGKTAITEHSQHKTEDMVLNEVLRCSKRRSLVDEKENVILEFMRVHYGKGKEDPLQHVRFYSKNATASA
;
A
#
# COMPACT_ATOMS: atom_id res chain seq x y z
N MET A 1 -16.58 -6.14 -10.95
CA MET A 1 -15.74 -7.09 -11.73
C MET A 1 -16.26 -8.51 -11.69
N MET A 2 -16.29 -9.18 -10.52
CA MET A 2 -16.71 -10.59 -10.42
C MET A 2 -18.08 -10.92 -11.02
N GLU A 3 -19.07 -10.04 -10.84
CA GLU A 3 -20.40 -10.22 -11.44
C GLU A 3 -20.36 -10.23 -12.97
N SER A 4 -19.52 -9.37 -13.58
CA SER A 4 -19.30 -9.36 -15.04
C SER A 4 -18.67 -10.67 -15.50
N ILE A 5 -17.65 -11.16 -14.78
CA ILE A 5 -16.99 -12.43 -15.12
C ILE A 5 -18.01 -13.58 -15.01
N ARG A 6 -18.79 -13.63 -13.93
CA ARG A 6 -19.80 -14.67 -13.69
C ARG A 6 -20.91 -14.66 -14.75
N SER A 7 -21.35 -13.48 -15.22
CA SER A 7 -22.35 -13.39 -16.28
C SER A 7 -21.84 -13.83 -17.64
N HIS A 8 -20.57 -13.53 -17.96
CA HIS A 8 -19.97 -13.89 -19.26
C HIS A 8 -19.43 -15.33 -19.29
N GLN A 9 -19.09 -15.90 -18.13
CA GLN A 9 -18.49 -17.23 -18.00
C GLN A 9 -19.16 -18.04 -16.88
N PRO A 10 -20.44 -18.42 -17.04
CA PRO A 10 -21.21 -19.11 -16.00
C PRO A 10 -20.70 -20.52 -15.66
N TRP A 11 -19.80 -21.09 -16.48
CA TRP A 11 -19.16 -22.39 -16.24
C TRP A 11 -17.99 -22.32 -15.25
N LEU A 12 -17.52 -21.12 -14.88
CA LEU A 12 -16.47 -20.98 -13.86
C LEU A 12 -17.02 -21.37 -12.48
N PRO A 13 -16.21 -22.01 -11.62
CA PRO A 13 -16.62 -22.43 -10.28
C PRO A 13 -16.62 -21.23 -9.31
N ILE A 14 -17.42 -20.20 -9.61
CA ILE A 14 -17.59 -18.99 -8.79
C ILE A 14 -18.88 -19.09 -8.01
N THR A 15 -18.79 -19.27 -6.69
CA THR A 15 -19.97 -19.36 -5.82
C THR A 15 -20.47 -17.97 -5.41
N LYS A 16 -21.63 -17.89 -4.72
CA LYS A 16 -22.10 -16.62 -4.15
C LYS A 16 -21.24 -16.20 -2.96
N GLU A 17 -20.75 -17.18 -2.23
CA GLU A 17 -19.84 -17.07 -1.10
C GLU A 17 -18.50 -16.49 -1.57
N ASP A 18 -17.94 -16.96 -2.69
CA ASP A 18 -16.72 -16.38 -3.29
C ASP A 18 -16.87 -14.88 -3.58
N VAL A 19 -18.02 -14.49 -4.17
CA VAL A 19 -18.30 -13.08 -4.47
C VAL A 19 -18.44 -12.26 -3.18
N LEU A 20 -19.05 -12.82 -2.14
CA LEU A 20 -19.17 -12.15 -0.84
C LEU A 20 -17.79 -11.98 -0.18
N CYS A 21 -16.97 -13.03 -0.15
CA CYS A 21 -15.60 -12.99 0.38
C CYS A 21 -14.75 -11.94 -0.33
N ILE A 22 -14.82 -11.85 -1.65
CA ILE A 22 -14.09 -10.83 -2.43
C ILE A 22 -14.56 -9.41 -2.09
N LYS A 23 -15.88 -9.20 -1.88
CA LYS A 23 -16.41 -7.90 -1.47
C LYS A 23 -15.94 -7.52 -0.07
N ILE A 24 -15.96 -8.45 0.87
CA ILE A 24 -15.49 -8.22 2.25
C ILE A 24 -13.99 -7.93 2.24
N ALA A 25 -13.18 -8.74 1.54
CA ALA A 25 -11.75 -8.49 1.40
C ALA A 25 -11.47 -7.12 0.76
N GLY A 26 -12.18 -6.75 -0.31
CA GLY A 26 -12.06 -5.43 -0.93
C GLY A 26 -12.45 -4.28 0.01
N LEU A 27 -13.47 -4.46 0.84
CA LEU A 27 -13.86 -3.48 1.86
C LEU A 27 -12.82 -3.37 2.99
N CYS A 28 -12.16 -4.47 3.34
CA CYS A 28 -11.29 -4.57 4.49
C CYS A 28 -9.78 -4.48 4.18
N HIS A 29 -9.39 -4.33 2.91
CA HIS A 29 -7.98 -4.40 2.51
C HIS A 29 -7.10 -3.27 3.09
N ASP A 30 -7.71 -2.13 3.43
CA ASP A 30 -7.04 -0.94 3.95
C ASP A 30 -7.22 -0.70 5.46
N LEU A 31 -7.79 -1.67 6.20
CA LEU A 31 -8.03 -1.53 7.65
C LEU A 31 -6.75 -1.30 8.47
N GLY A 32 -5.60 -1.71 7.95
CA GLY A 32 -4.30 -1.62 8.60
C GLY A 32 -3.53 -0.34 8.35
N HIS A 33 -4.12 0.65 7.65
CA HIS A 33 -3.49 1.95 7.53
C HIS A 33 -3.54 2.71 8.87
N GLY A 34 -2.37 3.20 9.29
CA GLY A 34 -2.25 4.12 10.42
C GLY A 34 -2.43 5.58 10.00
N PRO A 35 -2.16 6.53 10.90
CA PRO A 35 -2.29 7.96 10.61
C PRO A 35 -1.48 8.36 9.38
N PHE A 36 -2.09 9.12 8.47
CA PHE A 36 -1.49 9.57 7.22
C PHE A 36 -1.02 8.42 6.30
N SER A 37 -1.66 7.25 6.40
CA SER A 37 -1.49 6.10 5.49
C SER A 37 -0.01 5.71 5.29
N HIS A 38 0.56 5.98 4.11
CA HIS A 38 1.93 5.58 3.75
C HIS A 38 3.04 6.30 4.52
N VAL A 39 2.74 7.39 5.21
CA VAL A 39 3.68 8.00 6.13
C VAL A 39 3.94 7.07 7.30
N PHE A 40 2.90 6.41 7.83
CA PHE A 40 2.99 5.56 9.02
C PHE A 40 3.77 4.27 8.77
N ASP A 41 3.39 3.49 7.75
CA ASP A 41 3.99 2.18 7.47
C ASP A 41 5.26 2.27 6.58
N GLY A 42 5.55 3.44 6.01
CA GLY A 42 6.79 3.74 5.31
C GLY A 42 7.78 4.54 6.16
N LEU A 43 7.70 5.88 6.02
CA LEU A 43 8.69 6.81 6.56
C LEU A 43 8.82 6.72 8.09
N PHE A 44 7.70 6.67 8.80
CA PHE A 44 7.70 6.66 10.26
C PHE A 44 8.32 5.37 10.81
N LEU A 45 7.97 4.19 10.27
CA LEU A 45 8.64 2.94 10.63
C LEU A 45 10.16 2.99 10.41
N ASP A 46 10.61 3.55 9.29
CA ASP A 46 12.04 3.68 9.01
C ASP A 46 12.74 4.58 10.02
N GLN A 47 12.10 5.69 10.41
CA GLN A 47 12.65 6.55 11.43
C GLN A 47 12.63 5.90 12.83
N LEU A 48 11.59 5.14 13.20
CA LEU A 48 11.58 4.36 14.44
C LEU A 48 12.77 3.37 14.49
N ARG A 49 13.10 2.72 13.37
CA ARG A 49 14.29 1.85 13.26
C ARG A 49 15.58 2.64 13.41
N LYS A 50 15.71 3.77 12.71
CA LYS A 50 16.91 4.64 12.78
C LYS A 50 17.14 5.16 14.21
N LYS A 51 16.07 5.50 14.93
CA LYS A 51 16.10 5.94 16.35
C LYS A 51 16.16 4.79 17.36
N LYS A 52 16.20 3.53 16.93
CA LYS A 52 16.25 2.32 17.78
C LYS A 52 15.06 2.19 18.75
N LEU A 53 13.91 2.75 18.39
CA LEU A 53 12.67 2.64 19.17
C LEU A 53 11.95 1.30 18.93
N ILE A 54 12.27 0.62 17.82
CA ILE A 54 11.81 -0.73 17.49
C ILE A 54 12.99 -1.61 17.04
N SER A 55 12.81 -2.94 17.11
CA SER A 55 13.82 -3.89 16.65
C SER A 55 14.08 -3.77 15.14
N GLN A 56 15.33 -3.96 14.72
CA GLN A 56 15.68 -4.05 13.29
C GLN A 56 15.03 -5.25 12.59
N SER A 57 14.70 -6.30 13.33
CA SER A 57 13.98 -7.46 12.80
C SER A 57 12.47 -7.25 12.70
N PHE A 58 11.94 -6.16 13.28
CA PHE A 58 10.50 -5.90 13.28
C PHE A 58 10.04 -5.48 11.89
N LYS A 59 9.09 -6.25 11.36
CA LYS A 59 8.43 -6.01 10.08
C LYS A 59 6.97 -5.68 10.34
N TRP A 60 6.50 -4.65 9.67
CA TRP A 60 5.11 -4.24 9.65
C TRP A 60 4.82 -3.68 8.27
N SER A 61 3.61 -3.96 7.79
CA SER A 61 3.04 -3.36 6.58
C SER A 61 1.55 -3.17 6.83
N HIS A 62 0.91 -2.25 6.10
CA HIS A 62 -0.53 -2.06 6.24
C HIS A 62 -1.30 -3.33 5.86
N GLU A 63 -0.80 -4.18 4.96
CA GLU A 63 -1.44 -5.47 4.65
C GLU A 63 -1.45 -6.42 5.86
N GLN A 64 -0.36 -6.49 6.64
CA GLN A 64 -0.35 -7.24 7.91
C GLN A 64 -1.36 -6.64 8.88
N GLY A 65 -1.36 -5.30 9.01
CA GLY A 65 -2.29 -4.60 9.88
C GLY A 65 -3.75 -4.81 9.49
N SER A 66 -4.06 -4.89 8.19
CA SER A 66 -5.42 -5.12 7.71
C SER A 66 -5.90 -6.52 8.06
N VAL A 67 -5.03 -7.52 7.96
CA VAL A 67 -5.32 -8.90 8.38
C VAL A 67 -5.52 -8.98 9.90
N ASP A 68 -4.65 -8.35 10.69
CA ASP A 68 -4.74 -8.34 12.15
C ASP A 68 -5.99 -7.58 12.64
N MET A 69 -6.28 -6.43 12.03
CA MET A 69 -7.47 -5.63 12.33
C MET A 69 -8.75 -6.33 11.89
N PHE A 70 -8.73 -7.08 10.79
CA PHE A 70 -9.87 -7.90 10.37
C PHE A 70 -10.20 -8.99 11.40
N ASP A 71 -9.20 -9.71 11.91
CA ASP A 71 -9.40 -10.69 12.99
C ASP A 71 -9.95 -10.02 14.26
N PHE A 72 -9.37 -8.88 14.63
CA PHE A 72 -9.81 -8.12 15.79
C PHE A 72 -11.27 -7.65 15.64
N LEU A 73 -11.65 -7.14 14.46
CA LEU A 73 -13.00 -6.70 14.15
C LEU A 73 -14.01 -7.84 14.31
N LEU A 74 -13.70 -9.04 13.79
CA LEU A 74 -14.59 -10.19 13.93
C LEU A 74 -14.74 -10.59 15.41
N ALA A 75 -13.64 -10.65 16.15
CA ALA A 75 -13.63 -11.06 17.56
C ALA A 75 -14.36 -10.07 18.47
N GLU A 76 -14.02 -8.78 18.39
CA GLU A 76 -14.57 -7.72 19.24
C GLU A 76 -16.08 -7.55 19.04
N ASN A 77 -16.55 -7.68 17.81
CA ASN A 77 -17.97 -7.54 17.48
C ASN A 77 -18.74 -8.88 17.55
N MET A 78 -18.09 -9.96 18.00
CA MET A 78 -18.67 -11.30 18.11
C MET A 78 -19.31 -11.77 16.78
N ILE A 79 -18.68 -11.46 15.65
CA ILE A 79 -19.17 -11.85 14.33
C ILE A 79 -18.77 -13.30 14.05
N CYS A 80 -19.75 -14.20 14.15
CA CYS A 80 -19.62 -15.58 13.72
C CYS A 80 -19.91 -15.66 12.21
N VAL A 81 -18.91 -16.00 11.40
CA VAL A 81 -19.07 -16.03 9.94
C VAL A 81 -19.99 -17.17 9.48
N GLU A 82 -20.07 -18.24 10.28
CA GLU A 82 -20.95 -19.39 10.07
C GLU A 82 -22.43 -19.00 10.08
N ASP A 83 -22.81 -17.98 10.85
CA ASP A 83 -24.19 -17.46 10.88
C ASP A 83 -24.63 -16.90 9.52
N TYR A 84 -23.66 -16.54 8.66
CA TYR A 84 -23.86 -16.03 7.32
C TYR A 84 -23.60 -17.09 6.23
N GLY A 85 -23.44 -18.35 6.61
CA GLY A 85 -23.17 -19.46 5.69
C GLY A 85 -21.74 -19.51 5.16
N LEU A 86 -20.80 -18.79 5.79
CA LEU A 86 -19.38 -18.84 5.47
C LEU A 86 -18.65 -19.84 6.37
N THR A 87 -17.47 -20.26 5.94
CA THR A 87 -16.62 -21.21 6.65
C THR A 87 -15.32 -20.56 7.12
N GLN A 88 -14.59 -21.23 8.01
CA GLN A 88 -13.22 -20.81 8.36
C GLN A 88 -12.27 -20.77 7.16
N GLN A 89 -12.52 -21.60 6.13
CA GLN A 89 -11.76 -21.54 4.89
C GLN A 89 -12.02 -20.23 4.12
N ASP A 90 -13.22 -19.68 4.22
CA ASP A 90 -13.57 -18.39 3.63
C ASP A 90 -12.89 -17.23 4.33
N VAL A 91 -12.73 -17.30 5.66
CA VAL A 91 -11.95 -16.34 6.45
C VAL A 91 -10.49 -16.34 5.99
N ILE A 92 -9.90 -17.52 5.83
CA ILE A 92 -8.53 -17.66 5.29
C ILE A 92 -8.45 -17.05 3.89
N PHE A 93 -9.42 -17.33 3.03
CA PHE A 93 -9.48 -16.78 1.68
C PHE A 93 -9.54 -15.24 1.68
N MET A 94 -10.38 -14.63 2.53
CA MET A 94 -10.46 -13.18 2.68
C MET A 94 -9.11 -12.57 3.11
N LYS A 95 -8.42 -13.20 4.07
CA LYS A 95 -7.12 -12.73 4.56
C LYS A 95 -6.03 -12.87 3.49
N GLU A 96 -6.03 -13.95 2.72
CA GLU A 96 -5.10 -14.12 1.59
C GLU A 96 -5.36 -13.11 0.46
N LEU A 97 -6.62 -12.72 0.23
CA LEU A 97 -6.97 -11.66 -0.73
C LEU A 97 -6.45 -10.28 -0.30
N ILE A 98 -6.58 -9.95 0.99
CA ILE A 98 -6.04 -8.70 1.57
C ILE A 98 -4.52 -8.69 1.48
N TRP A 99 -3.90 -9.80 1.88
CA TRP A 99 -2.43 -9.98 1.86
C TRP A 99 -1.84 -9.98 0.44
N GLY A 100 -2.63 -10.36 -0.58
CA GLY A 100 -2.16 -10.51 -1.96
C GLY A 100 -1.47 -11.84 -2.24
N GLY A 101 -1.75 -12.89 -1.46
CA GLY A 101 -1.15 -14.21 -1.65
C GLY A 101 -1.21 -15.11 -0.41
N PRO A 102 -0.40 -16.19 -0.38
CA PRO A 102 -0.31 -17.06 0.78
C PRO A 102 0.09 -16.29 2.03
N LEU A 103 -0.63 -16.51 3.13
CA LEU A 103 -0.29 -15.92 4.42
C LEU A 103 1.11 -16.37 4.89
N PRO A 104 1.82 -15.55 5.68
CA PRO A 104 3.17 -15.89 6.18
C PRO A 104 3.26 -17.23 6.91
N SER A 105 2.19 -17.64 7.60
CA SER A 105 2.09 -18.92 8.32
C SER A 105 1.91 -20.14 7.42
N SER A 106 1.71 -19.95 6.11
CA SER A 106 1.27 -21.00 5.19
C SER A 106 2.39 -21.59 4.32
N ASN A 107 3.66 -21.24 4.56
CA ASN A 107 4.82 -21.74 3.79
C ASN A 107 4.68 -21.58 2.27
N GLY A 108 4.03 -20.50 1.82
CA GLY A 108 3.82 -20.23 0.39
C GLY A 108 2.66 -20.97 -0.25
N VAL A 109 1.83 -21.70 0.52
CA VAL A 109 0.67 -22.43 0.01
C VAL A 109 -0.62 -21.69 0.28
N LEU A 110 -1.46 -21.52 -0.74
CA LEU A 110 -2.82 -20.99 -0.58
C LEU A 110 -3.70 -22.03 0.10
N ARG A 111 -4.50 -21.61 1.07
CA ARG A 111 -5.42 -22.48 1.81
C ARG A 111 -6.87 -22.10 1.58
N GLY A 112 -7.17 -20.84 1.28
CA GLY A 112 -8.53 -20.37 1.03
C GLY A 112 -9.15 -21.00 -0.22
N ARG A 113 -8.49 -20.82 -1.37
CA ARG A 113 -8.86 -21.40 -2.67
C ARG A 113 -7.62 -21.98 -3.37
N PRO A 114 -7.16 -23.19 -3.01
CA PRO A 114 -5.93 -23.77 -3.53
C PRO A 114 -6.04 -24.27 -4.97
N SER A 115 -7.26 -24.44 -5.50
CA SER A 115 -7.48 -25.01 -6.83
C SER A 115 -6.94 -24.08 -7.91
N ARG A 116 -6.20 -24.63 -8.88
CA ARG A 116 -5.75 -23.89 -10.08
C ARG A 116 -6.89 -23.23 -10.84
N ASN A 117 -8.08 -23.82 -10.79
CA ASN A 117 -9.29 -23.30 -11.43
C ASN A 117 -9.94 -22.14 -10.66
N GLN A 118 -9.40 -21.76 -9.50
CA GLN A 118 -9.89 -20.66 -8.66
C GLN A 118 -8.79 -19.60 -8.43
N ARG A 119 -7.60 -19.78 -9.03
CA ARG A 119 -6.45 -18.90 -8.81
C ARG A 119 -6.74 -17.45 -9.21
N PHE A 120 -7.48 -17.23 -10.29
CA PHE A 120 -7.91 -15.92 -10.78
C PHE A 120 -8.68 -15.08 -9.75
N LEU A 121 -9.28 -15.69 -8.72
CA LEU A 121 -9.99 -14.95 -7.68
C LEU A 121 -9.03 -14.05 -6.89
N TYR A 122 -7.75 -14.42 -6.80
CA TYR A 122 -6.70 -13.65 -6.14
C TYR A 122 -6.20 -12.45 -6.97
N ASP A 123 -6.58 -12.35 -8.24
CA ASP A 123 -6.21 -11.22 -9.12
C ASP A 123 -7.08 -9.98 -8.89
N ILE A 124 -8.11 -10.06 -8.04
CA ILE A 124 -9.16 -9.05 -7.96
C ILE A 124 -8.82 -7.93 -6.97
N VAL A 125 -8.47 -8.27 -5.73
CA VAL A 125 -8.32 -7.29 -4.63
C VAL A 125 -6.88 -6.76 -4.56
N ASN A 126 -5.91 -7.65 -4.43
CA ASN A 126 -4.48 -7.32 -4.38
C ASN A 126 -3.74 -8.25 -5.34
N ASN A 127 -3.48 -7.77 -6.56
CA ASN A 127 -2.93 -8.59 -7.62
C ASN A 127 -1.40 -8.56 -7.60
N ALA A 128 -0.79 -9.47 -6.86
CA ALA A 128 0.67 -9.61 -6.84
C ALA A 128 1.27 -10.02 -8.21
N HIS A 129 0.50 -10.69 -9.07
CA HIS A 129 0.97 -11.19 -10.38
C HIS A 129 1.15 -10.05 -11.38
N SER A 130 0.08 -9.33 -11.73
CA SER A 130 0.14 -8.27 -12.74
C SER A 130 0.31 -6.86 -12.14
N GLY A 131 -0.12 -6.66 -10.89
CA GLY A 131 -0.22 -5.34 -10.29
C GLY A 131 -1.42 -4.52 -10.78
N LEU A 132 -2.36 -5.13 -11.52
CA LEU A 132 -3.63 -4.52 -11.93
C LEU A 132 -4.79 -5.18 -11.15
N ASP A 133 -5.32 -4.45 -10.18
CA ASP A 133 -6.40 -4.87 -9.28
C ASP A 133 -7.42 -3.74 -9.10
N VAL A 134 -8.56 -4.04 -8.47
CA VAL A 134 -9.64 -3.07 -8.29
C VAL A 134 -9.29 -1.97 -7.30
N ASP A 135 -8.37 -2.21 -6.36
CA ASP A 135 -7.80 -1.19 -5.48
C ASP A 135 -7.20 -0.04 -6.32
N LYS A 136 -6.27 -0.37 -7.22
CA LYS A 136 -5.62 0.61 -8.10
C LYS A 136 -6.59 1.34 -9.00
N LEU A 137 -7.54 0.60 -9.59
CA LEU A 137 -8.54 1.21 -10.46
C LEU A 137 -9.42 2.22 -9.68
N ASP A 138 -9.75 1.95 -8.42
CA ASP A 138 -10.50 2.88 -7.58
C ASP A 138 -9.69 4.13 -7.22
N TYR A 139 -8.50 3.97 -6.61
CA TYR A 139 -7.76 5.14 -6.15
C TYR A 139 -7.22 5.99 -7.29
N PHE A 140 -6.93 5.43 -8.47
CA PHE A 140 -6.59 6.24 -9.65
C PHE A 140 -7.72 7.20 -10.00
N MET A 141 -8.97 6.71 -9.99
CA MET A 141 -10.15 7.53 -10.29
C MET A 141 -10.38 8.56 -9.18
N ARG A 142 -10.36 8.11 -7.93
CA ARG A 142 -10.61 8.93 -6.75
C ARG A 142 -9.59 10.04 -6.62
N ASP A 143 -8.31 9.72 -6.71
CA ASP A 143 -7.25 10.70 -6.48
C ASP A 143 -7.15 11.69 -7.62
N SER A 144 -7.33 11.23 -8.86
CA SER A 144 -7.39 12.13 -10.02
C SER A 144 -8.54 13.14 -9.90
N LEU A 145 -9.71 12.69 -9.41
CA LEU A 145 -10.85 13.58 -9.16
C LEU A 145 -10.54 14.62 -8.07
N HIS A 146 -9.97 14.20 -6.93
CA HIS A 146 -9.75 15.10 -5.79
C HIS A 146 -8.52 16.00 -5.94
N THR A 147 -7.51 15.59 -6.71
CA THR A 147 -6.27 16.34 -6.93
C THR A 147 -6.32 17.21 -8.18
N GLY A 148 -7.25 16.92 -9.11
CA GLY A 148 -7.29 17.53 -10.44
C GLY A 148 -6.23 16.99 -11.41
N ALA A 149 -5.47 15.96 -11.02
CA ALA A 149 -4.60 15.25 -11.95
C ALA A 149 -5.44 14.57 -13.04
N LYS A 150 -5.03 14.70 -14.30
CA LYS A 150 -5.79 14.12 -15.41
C LYS A 150 -5.50 12.63 -15.52
N MET A 151 -6.47 11.80 -15.14
CA MET A 151 -6.48 10.38 -15.50
C MET A 151 -6.83 10.20 -16.97
N SER A 152 -6.41 9.07 -17.54
CA SER A 152 -6.89 8.68 -18.85
C SER A 152 -7.30 7.21 -19.03
N CYS A 153 -7.50 6.42 -17.96
CA CYS A 153 -7.94 5.02 -18.07
C CYS A 153 -9.48 4.86 -17.98
N ASP A 154 -10.07 4.07 -18.88
CA ASP A 154 -11.48 3.64 -18.81
C ASP A 154 -11.60 2.34 -17.99
N THR A 155 -11.89 2.46 -16.70
CA THR A 155 -11.97 1.34 -15.77
C THR A 155 -13.17 0.43 -16.07
N ASP A 156 -14.29 1.00 -16.49
CA ASP A 156 -15.49 0.26 -16.89
C ASP A 156 -15.21 -0.64 -18.10
N LEU A 157 -14.48 -0.13 -19.09
CA LEU A 157 -14.06 -0.90 -20.25
C LEU A 157 -13.19 -2.10 -19.85
N LEU A 158 -12.22 -1.91 -18.94
CA LEU A 158 -11.37 -2.99 -18.44
C LEU A 158 -12.21 -4.04 -17.69
N ILE A 159 -13.07 -3.62 -16.76
CA ILE A 159 -13.90 -4.50 -15.95
C ILE A 159 -14.88 -5.32 -16.80
N ARG A 160 -15.50 -4.71 -17.82
CA ARG A 160 -16.48 -5.37 -18.68
C ARG A 160 -15.85 -6.38 -19.64
N ASN A 161 -14.60 -6.16 -20.04
CA ASN A 161 -13.91 -7.01 -21.01
C ASN A 161 -12.96 -8.03 -20.38
N ALA A 162 -12.78 -8.01 -19.06
CA ALA A 162 -12.03 -9.03 -18.33
C ALA A 162 -12.66 -10.42 -18.51
N ARG A 163 -11.82 -11.41 -18.81
CA ARG A 163 -12.19 -12.83 -18.89
C ARG A 163 -11.22 -13.66 -18.09
N VAL A 164 -11.60 -14.88 -17.74
CA VAL A 164 -10.74 -15.85 -17.08
C VAL A 164 -10.39 -16.95 -18.06
N LEU A 165 -9.10 -17.19 -18.26
CA LEU A 165 -8.58 -18.24 -19.14
C LEU A 165 -7.43 -18.97 -18.44
N VAL A 166 -7.10 -20.15 -18.94
CA VAL A 166 -5.90 -20.89 -18.50
C VAL A 166 -4.66 -20.18 -19.02
N ASP A 167 -3.71 -19.86 -18.13
CA ASP A 167 -2.40 -19.40 -18.54
C ASP A 167 -1.55 -20.59 -19.01
N ARG A 168 -1.29 -20.67 -20.32
CA ARG A 168 -0.48 -21.74 -20.92
C ARG A 168 1.02 -21.55 -20.72
N GLU A 169 1.44 -20.35 -20.31
CA GLU A 169 2.84 -20.08 -19.96
C GLU A 169 3.13 -20.44 -18.50
N ASP A 170 2.08 -20.65 -17.69
CA ASP A 170 2.19 -21.13 -16.32
C ASP A 170 2.31 -22.67 -16.29
N PRO A 171 3.39 -23.24 -15.71
CA PRO A 171 3.55 -24.69 -15.56
C PRO A 171 2.40 -25.38 -14.83
N ASP A 172 1.71 -24.69 -13.94
CA ASP A 172 0.59 -25.22 -13.17
C ASP A 172 -0.76 -25.05 -13.90
N GLU A 173 -0.75 -24.41 -15.08
CA GLU A 173 -1.92 -24.09 -15.89
C GLU A 173 -3.01 -23.38 -15.05
N ASN A 174 -2.61 -22.41 -14.23
CA ASN A 174 -3.56 -21.66 -13.41
C ASN A 174 -4.51 -20.85 -14.28
N MET A 175 -5.77 -20.76 -13.86
CA MET A 175 -6.70 -19.82 -14.46
C MET A 175 -6.41 -18.42 -13.93
N VAL A 176 -6.31 -17.44 -14.83
CA VAL A 176 -5.96 -16.05 -14.52
C VAL A 176 -6.90 -15.07 -15.21
N VAL A 177 -6.94 -13.83 -14.73
CA VAL A 177 -7.67 -12.75 -15.42
C VAL A 177 -6.89 -12.26 -16.63
N CYS A 178 -7.54 -12.31 -17.79
CA CYS A 178 -7.03 -11.87 -19.10
C CYS A 178 -7.87 -10.73 -19.69
N PHE A 179 -7.25 -9.93 -20.54
CA PHE A 179 -7.87 -8.81 -21.24
C PHE A 179 -7.80 -8.97 -22.77
N PRO A 180 -8.67 -8.33 -23.57
CA PRO A 180 -8.57 -8.39 -25.02
C PRO A 180 -7.23 -7.84 -25.54
N GLU A 181 -6.64 -8.47 -26.55
CA GLU A 181 -5.39 -8.03 -27.21
C GLU A 181 -5.46 -6.61 -27.83
N LYS A 182 -6.66 -6.05 -27.97
CA LYS A 182 -6.90 -4.65 -28.41
C LYS A 182 -6.82 -3.61 -27.28
N LEU A 183 -6.79 -4.04 -26.01
CA LEU A 183 -6.75 -3.16 -24.83
C LEU A 183 -5.36 -2.92 -24.18
N PRO A 184 -4.19 -3.37 -24.68
CA PRO A 184 -2.90 -3.04 -24.07
C PRO A 184 -2.69 -1.55 -23.85
N GLY A 185 -3.14 -0.70 -24.78
CA GLY A 185 -3.04 0.76 -24.63
C GLY A 185 -3.80 1.30 -23.43
N GLN A 186 -5.01 0.78 -23.15
CA GLN A 186 -5.83 1.18 -22.00
C GLN A 186 -5.22 0.70 -20.67
N ILE A 187 -4.62 -0.49 -20.68
CA ILE A 187 -3.94 -1.03 -19.49
C ILE A 187 -2.66 -0.25 -19.20
N MET A 188 -1.85 0.04 -20.23
CA MET A 188 -0.67 0.90 -20.09
C MET A 188 -1.05 2.29 -19.57
N GLN A 189 -2.23 2.79 -19.95
CA GLN A 189 -2.75 4.06 -19.47
C GLN A 189 -3.09 4.04 -17.96
N ALA A 190 -3.56 2.91 -17.43
CA ALA A 190 -3.72 2.72 -15.99
C ALA A 190 -2.37 2.79 -15.28
N PHE A 191 -1.38 2.03 -15.75
CA PHE A 191 -0.03 2.06 -15.18
C PHE A 191 0.64 3.44 -15.30
N ARG A 192 0.40 4.17 -16.39
CA ARG A 192 0.88 5.53 -16.58
C ARG A 192 0.22 6.51 -15.62
N THR A 193 -1.08 6.36 -15.37
CA THR A 193 -1.78 7.16 -14.36
C THR A 193 -1.12 6.99 -12.99
N ARG A 194 -0.76 5.75 -12.62
CA ARG A 194 0.02 5.46 -11.41
C ARG A 194 1.32 6.25 -11.36
N TYR A 195 2.11 6.20 -12.43
CA TYR A 195 3.39 6.90 -12.54
C TYR A 195 3.21 8.41 -12.36
N GLU A 196 2.23 8.99 -13.04
CA GLU A 196 1.94 10.43 -13.03
C GLU A 196 1.45 10.90 -11.65
N LEU A 197 0.57 10.15 -10.99
CA LEU A 197 0.10 10.46 -9.62
C LEU A 197 1.26 10.42 -8.60
N HIS A 198 2.13 9.41 -8.68
CA HIS A 198 3.33 9.36 -7.82
C HIS A 198 4.23 10.57 -8.02
N GLN A 199 4.47 10.98 -9.26
CA GLN A 199 5.37 12.08 -9.56
C GLN A 199 4.79 13.45 -9.19
N SER A 200 3.50 13.66 -9.44
CA SER A 200 2.86 14.97 -9.34
C SER A 200 2.16 15.23 -8.00
N VAL A 201 1.67 14.18 -7.34
CA VAL A 201 0.89 14.27 -6.11
C VAL A 201 1.67 13.66 -4.94
N TYR A 202 1.82 12.34 -4.90
CA TYR A 202 2.28 11.64 -3.70
C TYR A 202 3.73 11.98 -3.32
N GLN A 203 4.60 12.18 -4.31
CA GLN A 203 6.01 12.54 -4.10
C GLN A 203 6.29 14.02 -4.38
N HIS A 204 5.26 14.87 -4.35
CA HIS A 204 5.46 16.30 -4.48
C HIS A 204 6.32 16.82 -3.30
N LYS A 205 7.32 17.65 -3.59
CA LYS A 205 8.31 18.13 -2.60
C LYS A 205 7.69 18.72 -1.33
N GLY A 206 6.56 19.42 -1.46
CA GLY A 206 5.86 20.01 -0.32
C GLY A 206 5.14 18.97 0.54
N VAL A 207 4.60 17.93 -0.09
CA VAL A 207 4.00 16.78 0.60
C VAL A 207 5.08 16.04 1.37
N ARG A 208 6.18 15.68 0.72
CA ARG A 208 7.32 15.01 1.36
C ARG A 208 7.89 15.79 2.55
N ALA A 209 8.03 17.11 2.42
CA ALA A 209 8.47 17.95 3.54
C ALA A 209 7.52 17.87 4.75
N ILE A 210 6.20 17.85 4.51
CA ILE A 210 5.19 17.68 5.56
C ILE A 210 5.25 16.26 6.12
N ASP A 211 5.37 15.23 5.29
CA ASP A 211 5.48 13.83 5.75
C ASP A 211 6.62 13.66 6.76
N TYR A 212 7.81 14.22 6.48
CA TYR A 212 8.93 14.19 7.42
C TYR A 212 8.63 14.95 8.71
N MET A 213 7.99 16.11 8.63
CA MET A 213 7.57 16.87 9.82
C MET A 213 6.53 16.09 10.65
N LEU A 214 5.60 15.37 10.00
CA LEU A 214 4.63 14.51 10.67
C LEU A 214 5.33 13.36 11.39
N CYS A 215 6.31 12.71 10.76
CA CYS A 215 7.08 11.67 11.43
C CYS A 215 7.84 12.22 12.65
N ASP A 216 8.46 13.41 12.55
CA ASP A 216 9.17 14.04 13.67
C ASP A 216 8.21 14.41 14.81
N ILE A 217 6.97 14.84 14.50
CA ILE A 217 5.89 15.03 15.48
C ILE A 217 5.57 13.72 16.19
N LEU A 218 5.38 12.62 15.45
CA LEU A 218 5.05 11.32 16.04
C LEU A 218 6.20 10.75 16.87
N ILE A 219 7.46 10.99 16.47
CA ILE A 219 8.64 10.54 17.21
C ILE A 219 8.81 11.33 18.51
N SER A 220 8.73 12.66 18.44
CA SER A 220 8.83 13.50 19.65
C SER A 220 7.67 13.22 20.62
N ALA A 221 6.48 12.85 20.11
CA ALA A 221 5.35 12.45 20.93
C ALA A 221 5.40 10.99 21.44
N ASN A 222 6.33 10.15 20.98
CA ASN A 222 6.30 8.70 21.17
C ASN A 222 6.16 8.25 22.64
N ASP A 223 7.00 8.82 23.52
CA ASP A 223 7.07 8.43 24.92
C ASP A 223 6.09 9.20 25.81
N HIS A 224 5.39 10.20 25.27
CA HIS A 224 4.53 11.11 26.04
C HIS A 224 3.05 10.96 25.70
N LEU A 225 2.73 10.59 24.47
CA LEU A 225 1.36 10.26 24.08
C LEU A 225 1.07 8.78 24.35
N ARG A 226 -0.09 8.50 24.96
CA ARG A 226 -0.59 7.14 25.17
C ARG A 226 -1.94 6.94 24.52
N ILE A 227 -2.10 5.83 23.82
CA ILE A 227 -3.36 5.43 23.20
C ILE A 227 -3.70 4.07 23.76
N LYS A 228 -4.78 4.02 24.56
CA LYS A 228 -5.16 2.82 25.34
C LYS A 228 -3.96 2.21 26.09
N GLY A 229 -3.15 3.07 26.70
CA GLY A 229 -1.97 2.66 27.48
C GLY A 229 -0.73 2.26 26.67
N LYS A 230 -0.77 2.25 25.34
CA LYS A 230 0.38 1.95 24.48
C LYS A 230 1.12 3.21 24.04
N ARG A 231 2.44 3.11 23.90
CA ARG A 231 3.28 4.10 23.19
C ARG A 231 3.01 4.03 21.69
N ILE A 232 3.35 5.10 20.97
CA ILE A 232 3.17 5.13 19.51
C ILE A 232 3.99 4.01 18.84
N SER A 233 5.24 3.79 19.26
CA SER A 233 6.11 2.73 18.71
C SER A 233 5.65 1.31 19.01
N GLU A 234 4.72 1.13 19.94
CA GLU A 234 4.21 -0.17 20.39
C GLU A 234 2.80 -0.46 19.87
N ILE A 235 2.17 0.51 19.19
CA ILE A 235 0.74 0.46 18.90
C ILE A 235 0.36 -0.67 17.94
N MET A 236 1.28 -1.01 17.02
CA MET A 236 1.15 -2.12 16.06
C MET A 236 1.01 -3.49 16.75
N SER A 237 1.37 -3.60 18.03
CA SER A 237 1.24 -4.84 18.81
C SER A 237 -0.15 -5.05 19.43
N SER A 238 -1.06 -4.08 19.30
CA SER A 238 -2.38 -4.13 19.93
C SER A 238 -3.43 -3.48 19.04
N MET A 239 -4.24 -4.29 18.36
CA MET A 239 -5.32 -3.79 17.51
C MET A 239 -6.36 -2.98 18.30
N GLU A 240 -6.56 -3.29 19.59
CA GLU A 240 -7.40 -2.51 20.50
C GLU A 240 -6.92 -1.05 20.64
N ALA A 241 -5.61 -0.83 20.72
CA ALA A 241 -5.03 0.52 20.72
C ALA A 241 -4.99 1.10 19.29
N TYR A 242 -4.65 0.27 18.30
CA TYR A 242 -4.49 0.65 16.90
C TYR A 242 -5.76 1.25 16.29
N GLN A 243 -6.95 0.69 16.57
CA GLN A 243 -8.23 1.24 16.08
C GLN A 243 -8.53 2.67 16.56
N HIS A 244 -7.83 3.15 17.60
CA HIS A 244 -7.95 4.52 18.12
C HIS A 244 -6.80 5.43 17.68
N PHE A 245 -5.94 4.94 16.77
CA PHE A 245 -4.78 5.67 16.27
C PHE A 245 -4.97 6.07 14.81
N ASP A 246 -5.55 7.25 14.64
CA ASP A 246 -5.78 7.89 13.35
C ASP A 246 -5.24 9.33 13.36
N ASP A 247 -5.53 10.08 12.31
CA ASP A 247 -5.06 11.46 12.09
C ASP A 247 -5.42 12.43 13.23
N ARG A 248 -6.40 12.08 14.09
CA ARG A 248 -6.73 12.85 15.30
C ARG A 248 -5.58 12.85 16.31
N VAL A 249 -4.52 12.08 16.09
CA VAL A 249 -3.25 12.19 16.82
C VAL A 249 -2.71 13.62 16.82
N LEU A 250 -2.86 14.38 15.73
CA LEU A 250 -2.41 15.79 15.71
C LEU A 250 -3.24 16.66 16.63
N LEU A 251 -4.56 16.42 16.70
CA LEU A 251 -5.43 17.12 17.63
C LEU A 251 -5.02 16.83 19.08
N LYS A 252 -4.75 15.56 19.41
CA LYS A 252 -4.24 15.18 20.74
C LYS A 252 -2.93 15.87 21.09
N VAL A 253 -2.01 16.02 20.13
CA VAL A 253 -0.77 16.78 20.33
C VAL A 253 -1.08 18.27 20.52
N GLN A 254 -1.96 18.84 19.71
CA GLN A 254 -2.32 20.25 19.74
C GLN A 254 -3.03 20.68 21.02
N GLU A 255 -3.94 19.86 21.53
CA GLU A 255 -4.75 20.12 22.73
C GLU A 255 -4.02 19.81 24.04
N SER A 256 -2.87 19.12 23.99
CA SER A 256 -2.12 18.80 25.19
C SER A 256 -1.36 20.03 25.72
N ASP A 257 -1.42 20.26 27.02
CA ASP A 257 -0.62 21.27 27.73
C ASP A 257 0.70 20.71 28.31
N GLU A 258 0.97 19.41 28.12
CA GLU A 258 2.14 18.75 28.70
C GLU A 258 3.45 19.34 28.16
N PRO A 259 4.41 19.75 29.00
CA PRO A 259 5.68 20.34 28.56
C PRO A 259 6.47 19.44 27.61
N GLU A 260 6.38 18.13 27.77
CA GLU A 260 7.09 17.13 26.99
C GLU A 260 6.62 17.07 25.52
N LEU A 261 5.37 17.50 25.25
CA LEU A 261 4.84 17.58 23.88
C LEU A 261 5.10 18.93 23.20
N GLN A 262 5.89 19.82 23.82
CA GLN A 262 6.18 21.15 23.27
C GLN A 262 6.88 21.11 21.91
N GLU A 263 7.79 20.15 21.70
CA GLU A 263 8.48 19.97 20.41
C GLU A 263 7.48 19.58 19.31
N ALA A 264 6.64 18.57 19.57
CA ALA A 264 5.59 18.12 18.67
C ALA A 264 4.61 19.26 18.32
N ARG A 265 4.17 20.04 19.32
CA ARG A 265 3.32 21.22 19.12
C ARG A 265 3.99 22.30 18.27
N SER A 266 5.28 22.55 18.51
CA SER A 266 6.05 23.53 17.73
C SER A 266 6.14 23.15 16.25
N LEU A 267 6.43 21.87 15.97
CA LEU A 267 6.45 21.35 14.60
C LEU A 267 5.08 21.44 13.93
N LEU A 268 4.01 21.11 14.64
CA LEU A 268 2.64 21.24 14.13
C LEU A 268 2.27 22.70 13.81
N SER A 269 2.63 23.64 14.69
CA SER A 269 2.45 25.08 14.46
C SER A 269 3.24 25.58 13.23
N ARG A 270 4.44 25.03 12.99
CA ARG A 270 5.23 25.32 11.78
C ARG A 270 4.55 24.84 10.50
N ILE A 271 3.87 23.68 10.52
CA ILE A 271 3.08 23.20 9.38
C ILE A 271 1.96 24.21 9.07
N TYR A 272 1.21 24.67 10.09
CA TYR A 272 0.12 25.63 9.88
C TYR A 272 0.59 27.02 9.44
N SER A 273 1.70 27.51 9.99
CA SER A 273 2.26 28.83 9.69
C SER A 273 3.14 28.87 8.43
N LYS A 274 3.49 27.71 7.87
CA LYS A 274 4.31 27.53 6.66
C LYS A 274 5.63 28.31 6.74
N PRO A 275 6.57 27.80 7.54
CA PRO A 275 7.76 27.29 6.86
C PRO A 275 7.94 25.78 7.09
N TYR A 276 7.75 25.01 6.01
CA TYR A 276 8.08 23.59 5.94
C TYR A 276 9.60 23.38 5.93
N TYR A 277 10.04 22.12 5.96
CA TYR A 277 11.42 21.79 5.67
C TYR A 277 11.82 22.25 4.26
N ASN A 278 13.00 22.86 4.17
CA ASN A 278 13.47 23.49 2.94
C ASN A 278 13.90 22.42 1.92
N PHE A 279 13.26 22.44 0.75
CA PHE A 279 13.70 21.64 -0.38
C PHE A 279 14.96 22.26 -0.99
N ILE A 280 16.08 21.53 -0.92
CA ILE A 280 17.37 21.99 -1.46
C ILE A 280 17.52 21.66 -2.94
N GLY A 281 17.16 20.45 -3.36
CA GLY A 281 17.33 20.01 -4.74
C GLY A 281 16.94 18.55 -4.96
N LYS A 282 16.87 18.16 -6.23
CA LYS A 282 16.62 16.78 -6.69
C LYS A 282 17.58 16.49 -7.84
N THR A 283 18.15 15.29 -7.85
CA THR A 283 19.01 14.82 -8.94
C THR A 283 18.71 13.35 -9.26
N ALA A 284 19.12 12.90 -10.44
CA ALA A 284 19.04 11.49 -10.82
C ALA A 284 20.17 10.69 -10.16
N ILE A 285 19.88 9.45 -9.79
CA ILE A 285 20.90 8.50 -9.35
C ILE A 285 21.75 8.13 -10.57
N THR A 286 23.06 8.26 -10.44
CA THR A 286 24.03 7.80 -11.44
C THR A 286 24.48 6.38 -11.13
N GLU A 287 25.10 5.69 -12.10
CA GLU A 287 25.70 4.36 -11.88
C GLU A 287 26.66 4.35 -10.69
N HIS A 288 27.41 5.44 -10.49
CA HIS A 288 28.32 5.61 -9.37
C HIS A 288 27.63 5.56 -8.00
N SER A 289 26.44 6.15 -7.89
CA SER A 289 25.69 6.22 -6.63
C SER A 289 24.78 5.00 -6.41
N GLN A 290 24.50 4.21 -7.44
CA GLN A 290 23.55 3.10 -7.39
C GLN A 290 23.94 1.99 -6.40
N HIS A 291 25.24 1.82 -6.15
CA HIS A 291 25.78 0.80 -5.25
C HIS A 291 26.09 1.33 -3.84
N LYS A 292 25.82 2.61 -3.56
CA LYS A 292 26.16 3.26 -2.29
C LYS A 292 24.99 3.24 -1.32
N THR A 293 25.31 3.23 -0.03
CA THR A 293 24.30 3.38 1.03
C THR A 293 23.83 4.83 1.11
N GLU A 294 22.65 5.04 1.72
CA GLU A 294 22.11 6.39 2.01
C GLU A 294 23.15 7.25 2.76
N ASP A 295 23.81 6.66 3.76
CA ASP A 295 24.83 7.35 4.53
C ASP A 295 26.05 7.77 3.72
N MET A 296 26.50 6.92 2.79
CA MET A 296 27.62 7.23 1.90
C MET A 296 27.27 8.39 0.96
N VAL A 297 26.09 8.36 0.36
CA VAL A 297 25.62 9.41 -0.55
C VAL A 297 25.41 10.72 0.22
N LEU A 298 24.80 10.67 1.40
CA LEU A 298 24.59 11.85 2.23
C LEU A 298 25.93 12.49 2.63
N ASN A 299 26.92 11.68 3.06
CA ASN A 299 28.25 12.19 3.38
C ASN A 299 28.92 12.88 2.17
N GLU A 300 28.72 12.39 0.96
CA GLU A 300 29.22 13.03 -0.27
C GLU A 300 28.54 14.36 -0.55
N VAL A 301 27.21 14.40 -0.44
CA VAL A 301 26.43 15.64 -0.57
C VAL A 301 26.89 16.69 0.44
N LEU A 302 27.09 16.31 1.70
CA LEU A 302 27.54 17.21 2.75
C LEU A 302 28.96 17.74 2.50
N ARG A 303 29.87 16.90 1.97
CA ARG A 303 31.25 17.32 1.60
C ARG A 303 31.29 18.33 0.46
N CYS A 304 30.29 18.32 -0.42
CA CYS A 304 30.17 19.32 -1.49
C CYS A 304 29.67 20.68 -0.98
N SER A 305 29.18 20.78 0.26
CA SER A 305 28.71 22.04 0.81
C SER A 305 29.87 22.98 1.14
N LYS A 306 29.68 24.29 0.85
CA LYS A 306 30.61 25.34 1.28
C LYS A 306 30.70 25.47 2.81
N ARG A 307 29.64 25.03 3.52
CA ARG A 307 29.55 25.11 4.99
C ARG A 307 30.01 23.79 5.60
N ARG A 308 31.30 23.70 5.92
CA ARG A 308 31.94 22.47 6.45
C ARG A 308 31.33 21.95 7.75
N SER A 309 30.74 22.81 8.57
CA SER A 309 30.05 22.39 9.81
C SER A 309 28.83 21.50 9.58
N LEU A 310 28.26 21.47 8.37
CA LEU A 310 27.13 20.61 8.04
C LEU A 310 27.47 19.12 8.07
N VAL A 311 28.75 18.77 7.97
CA VAL A 311 29.19 17.37 8.11
C VAL A 311 28.93 16.87 9.54
N ASP A 312 29.07 17.75 10.53
CA ASP A 312 28.81 17.45 11.95
C ASP A 312 27.31 17.58 12.30
N GLU A 313 26.52 18.22 11.43
CA GLU A 313 25.07 18.41 11.56
C GLU A 313 24.28 17.49 10.61
N LYS A 314 24.78 16.28 10.34
CA LYS A 314 24.15 15.33 9.40
C LYS A 314 22.68 15.06 9.71
N GLU A 315 22.29 15.12 10.98
CA GLU A 315 20.91 14.92 11.44
C GLU A 315 19.94 16.00 10.94
N ASN A 316 20.44 17.18 10.56
CA ASN A 316 19.65 18.30 10.04
C ASN A 316 19.38 18.20 8.52
N VAL A 317 19.90 17.16 7.85
CA VAL A 317 19.78 17.00 6.39
C VAL A 317 19.12 15.66 6.07
N ILE A 318 18.00 15.76 5.35
CA ILE A 318 17.23 14.61 4.90
C ILE A 318 17.63 14.28 3.46
N LEU A 319 18.10 13.04 3.23
CA LEU A 319 18.30 12.49 1.89
C LEU A 319 17.22 11.43 1.62
N GLU A 320 16.50 11.60 0.52
CA GLU A 320 15.44 10.68 0.14
C GLU A 320 15.68 10.08 -1.25
N PHE A 321 15.58 8.75 -1.36
CA PHE A 321 15.57 8.05 -2.64
C PHE A 321 14.13 7.85 -3.13
N MET A 322 13.70 8.72 -4.05
CA MET A 322 12.42 8.56 -4.72
C MET A 322 12.49 7.47 -5.80
N ARG A 323 11.62 6.47 -5.70
CA ARG A 323 11.38 5.48 -6.76
C ARG A 323 10.03 5.75 -7.39
N VAL A 324 10.01 5.92 -8.71
CA VAL A 324 8.78 6.08 -9.49
C VAL A 324 8.81 5.03 -10.60
N HIS A 325 7.80 4.17 -10.63
CA HIS A 325 7.67 3.10 -11.61
C HIS A 325 6.20 2.83 -11.92
N TYR A 326 5.98 2.05 -12.98
CA TYR A 326 4.65 1.65 -13.44
C TYR A 326 3.97 0.57 -12.58
N GLY A 327 4.70 -0.04 -11.63
CA GLY A 327 4.15 -1.03 -10.68
C GLY A 327 5.05 -2.26 -10.50
N LYS A 328 5.90 -2.54 -11.49
CA LYS A 328 6.80 -3.71 -11.55
C LYS A 328 8.29 -3.33 -11.56
N GLY A 329 8.66 -2.30 -10.79
CA GLY A 329 10.05 -1.86 -10.70
C GLY A 329 10.62 -1.42 -12.06
N LYS A 330 11.61 -2.15 -12.59
CA LYS A 330 12.25 -1.87 -13.89
C LYS A 330 11.60 -2.62 -15.05
N GLU A 331 10.71 -3.56 -14.78
CA GLU A 331 10.08 -4.39 -15.79
C GLU A 331 8.89 -3.67 -16.43
N ASP A 332 8.59 -4.04 -17.68
CA ASP A 332 7.38 -3.58 -18.36
C ASP A 332 6.16 -4.27 -17.72
N PRO A 333 5.23 -3.53 -17.11
CA PRO A 333 4.08 -4.12 -16.43
C PRO A 333 3.17 -4.91 -17.38
N LEU A 334 3.18 -4.63 -18.69
CA LEU A 334 2.37 -5.38 -19.67
C LEU A 334 2.85 -6.82 -19.84
N GLN A 335 4.12 -7.13 -19.56
CA GLN A 335 4.65 -8.50 -19.62
C GLN A 335 3.98 -9.42 -18.58
N HIS A 336 3.40 -8.84 -17.53
CA HIS A 336 2.72 -9.54 -16.45
C HIS A 336 1.20 -9.60 -16.62
N VAL A 337 0.67 -9.03 -17.71
CA VAL A 337 -0.76 -9.04 -18.03
C VAL A 337 -1.02 -10.04 -19.13
N ARG A 338 -2.03 -10.89 -18.97
CA ARG A 338 -2.43 -11.86 -19.98
C ARG A 338 -3.48 -11.30 -20.92
N PHE A 339 -3.34 -11.64 -22.19
CA PHE A 339 -4.21 -11.18 -23.25
C PHE A 339 -4.91 -12.33 -23.97
N TYR A 340 -6.07 -12.06 -24.55
CA TYR A 340 -6.81 -13.02 -25.36
C TYR A 340 -7.26 -12.42 -26.69
N SER A 341 -7.26 -13.25 -27.73
CA SER A 341 -7.79 -12.90 -29.05
C SER A 341 -9.31 -13.05 -29.09
N LYS A 342 -9.98 -12.39 -30.03
CA LYS A 342 -11.46 -12.42 -30.14
C LYS A 342 -12.07 -13.83 -30.16
N ASN A 343 -11.31 -14.80 -30.69
CA ASN A 343 -11.75 -16.19 -30.89
C ASN A 343 -11.25 -17.14 -29.79
N ALA A 344 -10.57 -16.64 -28.76
CA ALA A 344 -10.14 -17.47 -27.63
C ALA A 344 -11.35 -18.11 -26.94
N THR A 345 -11.26 -19.41 -26.70
CA THR A 345 -12.27 -20.17 -25.95
C THR A 345 -11.70 -20.51 -24.57
N ALA A 346 -12.54 -20.98 -23.64
CA ALA A 346 -12.07 -21.39 -22.31
C ALA A 346 -10.99 -22.50 -22.34
N SER A 347 -10.87 -23.22 -23.46
CA SER A 347 -9.86 -24.27 -23.69
C SER A 347 -8.75 -23.85 -24.68
N ALA A 348 -8.86 -22.70 -25.36
CA ALA A 348 -8.04 -22.34 -26.52
C ALA A 348 -7.20 -21.08 -26.31
#